data_AF-A0A183D550-F1
#
_entry.id   AF-A0A183D550-F1
#
_cell.length_a   1.000
_cell.length_b   1.000
_cell.length_c   1.000
_cell.angle_alpha   90.00
_cell.angle_beta   90.00
_cell.angle_gamma   90.00
#
_symmetry.space_group_name_H-M   'P 1'
#
loop_
_entity.id
_entity.type
_entity.pdbx_description
1 polymer ?
#
loop_
_entity_poly.entity_id
_entity_poly.type
_entity_poly.pdbx_seq_one_letter_code
_entity_poly.pdbx_strand_id
1 'polypeptide(L)'
;MQCVSADAPEFHDKPHIVQREGGNIIVIKVRAKSHLDMTAEWFKDDKPLKASDRIKMVTKQDDKDKEGFQYLLEIHGPQKDDQAK
;
A
#
# COMPACT_ATOMS: atom_id res chain seq x y z
N MET A 1 -7.46 32.60 -7.92
CA MET A 1 -6.38 31.64 -7.60
C MET A 1 -6.71 31.00 -6.28
N GLN A 2 -7.25 29.78 -6.31
CA GLN A 2 -7.41 28.93 -5.14
C GLN A 2 -7.38 27.51 -5.69
N CYS A 3 -6.17 26.95 -5.77
CA CYS A 3 -5.97 25.58 -6.24
C CYS A 3 -6.51 24.63 -5.17
N VAL A 4 -7.20 23.60 -5.64
CA VAL A 4 -7.88 22.56 -4.87
C VAL A 4 -6.81 21.67 -4.22
N SER A 5 -6.29 22.09 -3.07
CA SER A 5 -5.23 21.38 -2.32
C SER A 5 -5.62 21.09 -0.87
N ALA A 6 -6.92 21.06 -0.57
CA ALA A 6 -7.40 20.83 0.79
C ALA A 6 -7.73 19.37 1.07
N ASP A 7 -7.92 18.51 0.06
CA ASP A 7 -8.55 17.19 0.22
C ASP A 7 -7.71 16.00 -0.31
N ALA A 8 -6.41 16.19 -0.53
CA ALA A 8 -5.53 15.13 -1.01
C ALA A 8 -5.04 14.23 0.15
N PRO A 9 -4.83 12.92 -0.08
CA PRO A 9 -4.21 12.05 0.91
C PRO A 9 -2.83 12.54 1.34
N GLU A 10 -2.58 12.56 2.64
CA GLU A 10 -1.27 12.85 3.22
C GLU A 10 -0.56 11.54 3.57
N PHE A 11 0.60 11.30 2.97
CA PHE A 11 1.44 10.14 3.32
C PHE A 11 2.24 10.43 4.59
N HIS A 12 2.12 9.54 5.59
CA HIS A 12 2.81 9.73 6.87
C HIS A 12 4.29 9.39 6.78
N ASP A 13 4.63 8.34 6.02
CA ASP A 13 6.01 7.92 5.84
C ASP A 13 6.25 7.36 4.44
N LYS A 14 7.54 7.16 4.15
CA LYS A 14 7.99 6.39 2.99
C LYS A 14 7.42 4.96 3.06
N PRO A 15 7.05 4.35 1.92
CA PRO A 15 6.65 2.95 1.86
C PRO A 15 7.71 2.05 2.50
N HIS A 16 7.27 1.10 3.31
CA HIS A 16 8.16 0.18 4.01
C HIS A 16 7.90 -1.26 3.57
N ILE A 17 8.97 -2.01 3.30
CA ILE A 17 8.89 -3.42 2.89
C ILE A 17 9.21 -4.30 4.09
N VAL A 18 8.31 -5.23 4.40
CA VAL A 18 8.45 -6.21 5.48
C VAL A 18 8.38 -7.61 4.89
N GLN A 19 9.30 -8.49 5.30
CA GLN A 19 9.20 -9.92 4.99
C GLN A 19 8.61 -10.67 6.18
N ARG A 20 7.65 -11.55 5.92
CA ARG A 20 7.01 -12.44 6.90
C ARG A 20 7.20 -13.89 6.50
N GLU A 21 6.92 -14.81 7.43
CA GLU A 21 6.99 -16.26 7.20
C GLU A 21 8.31 -16.72 6.55
N GLY A 22 9.44 -16.25 7.10
CA GLY A 22 10.76 -16.59 6.58
C GLY A 22 11.05 -16.09 5.16
N GLY A 23 10.33 -15.07 4.69
CA GLY A 23 10.47 -14.51 3.35
C GLY A 23 9.43 -15.00 2.35
N ASN A 24 8.54 -15.92 2.76
CA ASN A 24 7.47 -16.42 1.90
C ASN A 24 6.36 -15.38 1.65
N ILE A 25 6.27 -14.32 2.45
CA ILE A 25 5.35 -13.22 2.21
C ILE A 25 6.11 -11.90 2.24
N ILE A 26 6.02 -11.13 1.16
CA ILE A 26 6.49 -9.74 1.10
C ILE A 26 5.29 -8.83 1.32
N VAL A 27 5.43 -7.85 2.21
CA VAL A 27 4.39 -6.87 2.50
C VAL A 27 4.95 -5.47 2.27
N ILE A 28 4.38 -4.75 1.30
CA ILE A 28 4.64 -3.33 1.11
C ILE A 28 3.58 -2.56 1.89
N LYS A 29 4.02 -1.73 2.83
CA LYS A 29 3.16 -0.98 3.74
C LYS A 29 3.25 0.52 3.44
N VAL A 30 2.10 1.15 3.26
CA VAL A 30 1.94 2.59 3.11
C VAL A 30 0.95 3.10 4.15
N ARG A 31 1.25 4.25 4.74
CA ARG A 31 0.37 4.92 5.71
C ARG A 31 -0.06 6.25 5.13
N ALA A 32 -1.37 6.49 5.08
CA ALA A 32 -1.93 7.76 4.65
C ALA A 32 -3.14 8.13 5.48
N LYS A 33 -3.44 9.42 5.55
CA LYS A 33 -4.66 9.96 6.14
C LYS A 33 -5.37 10.89 5.16
N SER A 34 -6.68 10.97 5.31
CA SER A 34 -7.54 11.96 4.66
C SER A 34 -8.86 12.01 5.41
N HIS A 35 -9.53 13.14 5.38
CA HIS A 35 -10.93 13.30 5.80
C HIS A 35 -11.92 12.80 4.74
N LEU A 36 -11.45 12.44 3.55
CA LEU A 36 -12.24 11.77 2.51
C LEU A 36 -11.93 10.27 2.46
N ASP A 37 -12.87 9.50 1.91
CA ASP A 37 -12.66 8.09 1.59
C ASP A 37 -11.51 7.94 0.58
N MET A 38 -10.60 7.01 0.89
CA MET A 38 -9.38 6.79 0.13
C MET A 38 -9.32 5.37 -0.42
N THR A 39 -8.97 5.25 -1.69
CA THR A 39 -8.66 3.99 -2.36
C THR A 39 -7.17 3.92 -2.70
N ALA A 40 -6.62 2.70 -2.76
CA ALA A 40 -5.24 2.47 -3.15
C ALA A 40 -5.17 1.56 -4.36
N GLU A 41 -4.43 2.00 -5.37
CA GLU A 41 -4.10 1.22 -6.56
C GLU A 41 -2.58 0.99 -6.60
N TRP A 42 -2.18 -0.23 -6.92
CA TRP A 42 -0.78 -0.64 -6.91
C TRP A 42 -0.31 -0.94 -8.32
N PHE A 43 0.91 -0.52 -8.63
CA PHE A 43 1.49 -0.66 -9.97
C PHE A 43 2.86 -1.33 -9.89
N LYS A 44 3.20 -2.05 -10.95
CA LYS A 44 4.53 -2.58 -11.19
C LYS A 44 4.86 -2.42 -12.67
N ASP A 45 6.00 -1.79 -12.98
CA ASP A 45 6.41 -1.47 -14.35
C ASP A 45 5.26 -0.76 -15.13
N ASP A 46 4.65 0.24 -14.50
CA ASP A 46 3.49 1.01 -15.00
C ASP A 46 2.22 0.19 -15.31
N LYS A 47 2.17 -1.07 -14.89
CA LYS A 47 0.99 -1.93 -15.03
C LYS A 47 0.26 -2.08 -13.70
N PRO A 48 -1.08 -1.90 -13.68
CA PRO A 48 -1.85 -2.09 -12.45
C PRO A 48 -1.80 -3.56 -12.04
N LEU A 49 -1.51 -3.79 -10.77
CA LEU A 49 -1.62 -5.10 -10.15
C LEU A 49 -3.10 -5.42 -9.92
N LYS A 50 -3.43 -6.70 -9.97
CA LYS A 50 -4.78 -7.20 -9.67
C LYS A 50 -4.70 -8.20 -8.53
N ALA A 51 -5.76 -8.22 -7.70
CA ALA A 51 -5.90 -9.22 -6.67
C ALA A 51 -5.92 -10.63 -7.29
N SER A 52 -5.28 -11.58 -6.61
CA SER A 52 -5.23 -13.00 -6.95
C SER A 52 -4.94 -13.81 -5.70
N ASP A 53 -4.82 -15.14 -5.82
CA ASP A 53 -4.45 -15.99 -4.69
C ASP A 53 -3.10 -15.59 -4.05
N ARG A 54 -2.18 -15.06 -4.88
CA ARG A 54 -0.86 -14.59 -4.45
C ARG A 54 -0.82 -13.12 -4.04
N ILE A 55 -1.59 -12.27 -4.72
CA ILE A 55 -1.55 -10.82 -4.56
C ILE A 55 -2.78 -10.35 -3.77
N LYS A 56 -2.55 -9.87 -2.55
CA LYS A 56 -3.62 -9.35 -1.67
C LYS A 56 -3.41 -7.87 -1.41
N MET A 57 -4.48 -7.10 -1.56
CA MET A 57 -4.51 -5.67 -1.25
C MET A 57 -5.41 -5.48 -0.03
N VAL A 58 -4.85 -4.97 1.07
CA VAL A 58 -5.54 -4.86 2.35
C VAL A 58 -5.51 -3.43 2.81
N THR A 59 -6.68 -2.90 3.17
CA THR A 59 -6.83 -1.62 3.85
C THR A 59 -7.26 -1.88 5.29
N LYS A 60 -6.62 -1.21 6.24
CA LYS A 60 -7.00 -1.28 7.66
C LYS A 60 -6.76 0.06 8.35
N GLN A 61 -7.44 0.30 9.47
CA GLN A 61 -7.17 1.47 10.29
C GLN A 61 -5.71 1.46 10.78
N ASP A 62 -5.10 2.63 10.91
CA ASP A 62 -3.79 2.75 11.53
C ASP A 62 -3.89 2.60 13.05
N ASP A 63 -3.08 1.69 13.61
CA ASP A 63 -3.08 1.39 15.04
C ASP A 63 -2.57 2.58 15.89
N LYS A 64 -1.82 3.52 15.29
CA LYS A 64 -1.22 4.68 15.95
C LYS A 64 -1.94 5.99 15.65
N ASP A 65 -2.79 6.03 14.62
CA ASP A 65 -3.53 7.21 14.21
C ASP A 65 -4.98 6.86 13.83
N LYS A 66 -5.94 7.43 14.56
CA LYS A 66 -7.37 7.17 14.35
C LYS A 66 -7.92 7.77 13.06
N GLU A 67 -7.22 8.73 12.46
CA GLU A 67 -7.58 9.31 11.16
C GLU A 67 -6.73 8.73 10.02
N GLY A 68 -5.77 7.86 10.37
CA GLY A 68 -4.89 7.19 9.43
C GLY A 68 -5.37 5.81 9.02
N PHE A 69 -4.96 5.41 7.82
CA PHE A 69 -5.14 4.09 7.25
C PHE A 69 -3.79 3.49 6.85
N GLN A 70 -3.69 2.16 6.94
CA GLN A 70 -2.60 1.38 6.40
C GLN A 70 -3.08 0.63 5.15
N TYR A 71 -2.37 0.86 4.04
CA TYR A 71 -2.53 0.14 2.79
C TYR A 71 -1.39 -0.86 2.67
N LEU A 72 -1.75 -2.14 2.53
CA LEU A 72 -0.82 -3.23 2.40
C LEU A 72 -0.98 -3.89 1.03
N LEU A 73 0.13 -4.07 0.33
CA LEU A 73 0.24 -5.01 -0.78
C LEU A 73 1.02 -6.23 -0.28
N GLU A 74 0.35 -7.36 -0.17
CA GLU A 74 0.97 -8.63 0.20
C GLU A 74 1.20 -9.49 -1.04
N ILE A 75 2.42 -9.99 -1.19
CA ILE A 75 2.86 -10.89 -2.25
C ILE A 75 3.24 -12.21 -1.59
N HIS A 76 2.40 -13.23 -1.78
CA HIS A 76 2.56 -14.56 -1.21
C HIS A 76 3.33 -15.46 -2.19
N GLY A 77 4.37 -16.14 -1.71
CA GLY A 77 5.26 -16.98 -2.49
C GLY A 77 6.06 -16.21 -3.55
N PRO A 78 6.81 -15.15 -3.19
CA PRO A 78 7.43 -14.24 -4.15
C PRO A 78 8.28 -14.98 -5.21
N GLN A 79 8.13 -14.56 -6.46
CA GLN A 79 8.81 -15.12 -7.63
C GLN A 79 9.90 -14.16 -8.13
N LYS A 80 10.79 -14.63 -9.02
CA LYS A 80 11.85 -13.78 -9.60
C LYS A 80 11.30 -12.49 -10.21
N ASP A 81 10.15 -12.60 -10.87
CA ASP A 81 9.53 -11.44 -11.50
C ASP A 81 9.08 -10.40 -10.49
N ASP A 82 8.75 -10.76 -9.24
CA ASP A 82 8.27 -9.82 -8.21
C ASP A 82 9.38 -8.90 -7.67
N GLN A 83 10.64 -9.11 -8.07
CA GLN A 83 11.74 -8.23 -7.70
C GLN A 83 11.60 -6.88 -8.39
N ALA A 84 11.87 -5.81 -7.62
CA ALA A 84 12.04 -4.48 -8.20
C ALA A 84 13.27 -4.49 -9.10
N LYS A 85 13.14 -3.93 -10.31
CA LYS A 85 14.26 -3.69 -11.22
C LYS A 85 15.02 -2.42 -10.83
#